data_AF-A0A7V9NTR1-F1
#
_entry.id   AF-A0A7V9NTR1-F1
#
_cell.length_a   1.000
_cell.length_b   1.000
_cell.length_c   1.000
_cell.angle_alpha   90.00
_cell.angle_beta   90.00
_cell.angle_gamma   90.00
#
_symmetry.space_group_name_H-M   'P 1'
#
loop_
_entity.id
_entity.type
_entity.pdbx_description
1 polymer ?
#
loop_
_entity_poly.entity_id
_entity_poly.type
_entity_poly.pdbx_seq_one_letter_code
_entity_poly.pdbx_strand_id
1 'polypeptide(L)'
;MKARRLADPHMVARLVALACAFGGCAALFLGWRGAAGSLAVAVQLPFVVSGGMLGVALLVFGVAVFTAQLTRDEADADRRQLDELITRAQARLAERHEP
;
A
#
# COMPACT_ATOMS: atom_id res chain seq x y z
N MET A 1 11.77 2.47 22.76
CA MET A 1 10.49 3.00 22.18
C MET A 1 10.23 2.59 20.72
N LYS A 2 11.23 2.20 19.90
CA LYS A 2 11.03 1.77 18.49
C LYS A 2 10.36 0.40 18.29
N ALA A 3 10.58 -0.54 19.21
CA ALA A 3 10.08 -1.93 19.07
C ALA A 3 8.54 -2.05 19.11
N ARG A 4 7.83 -1.13 19.77
CA ARG A 4 6.36 -1.17 19.91
C ARG A 4 5.60 -0.76 18.64
N ARG A 5 6.22 0.02 17.73
CA ARG A 5 5.60 0.42 16.46
C ARG A 5 5.61 -0.69 15.42
N LEU A 6 6.65 -1.53 15.39
CA LEU A 6 6.73 -2.69 14.48
C LEU A 6 5.79 -3.84 14.88
N ALA A 7 5.18 -3.77 16.06
CA ALA A 7 4.20 -4.75 16.51
C ALA A 7 2.80 -4.52 15.90
N ASP A 8 2.58 -3.42 15.19
CA ASP A 8 1.32 -3.14 14.50
C ASP A 8 1.30 -3.81 13.12
N PRO A 9 0.46 -4.85 12.90
CA PRO A 9 0.43 -5.61 11.65
C PRO A 9 0.13 -4.72 10.44
N HIS A 10 -0.65 -3.64 10.63
CA HIS A 10 -1.02 -2.73 9.56
C HIS A 10 0.18 -1.92 9.06
N MET A 11 1.01 -1.44 10.00
CA MET A 11 2.21 -0.69 9.66
C MET A 11 3.23 -1.57 8.93
N VAL A 12 3.40 -2.82 9.38
CA VAL A 12 4.27 -3.79 8.71
C VAL A 12 3.77 -4.06 7.29
N ALA A 13 2.47 -4.30 7.11
CA ALA A 13 1.89 -4.53 5.79
C ALA A 13 2.09 -3.34 4.84
N ARG A 14 1.92 -2.09 5.30
CA ARG A 14 2.19 -0.90 4.48
C ARG A 14 3.67 -0.79 4.10
N LEU A 15 4.58 -1.06 5.02
CA LEU A 15 6.02 -1.03 4.74
C LEU A 15 6.43 -2.12 3.74
N VAL A 16 5.91 -3.33 3.87
CA VAL A 16 6.14 -4.42 2.90
C VAL A 16 5.58 -4.04 1.53
N ALA A 17 4.37 -3.50 1.47
CA ALA A 17 3.76 -3.05 0.22
C ALA A 17 4.61 -1.96 -0.48
N LEU A 18 5.10 -0.99 0.29
CA LEU A 18 5.97 0.06 -0.20
C LEU A 18 7.30 -0.51 -0.70
N ALA A 19 7.90 -1.43 0.05
CA ALA A 19 9.13 -2.11 -0.32
C ALA A 19 8.97 -2.91 -1.63
N CYS A 20 7.84 -3.60 -1.81
CA CYS A 20 7.50 -4.28 -3.07
C CYS A 20 7.37 -3.26 -4.23
N ALA A 21 6.66 -2.15 -4.04
CA ALA A 21 6.49 -1.14 -5.07
C ALA A 21 7.84 -0.55 -5.52
N PHE A 22 8.67 -0.11 -4.58
CA PHE A 22 10.00 0.43 -4.88
C PHE A 22 10.96 -0.64 -5.43
N GLY A 23 10.87 -1.88 -4.92
CA GLY A 23 11.61 -3.01 -5.47
C GLY A 23 11.24 -3.30 -6.93
N GLY A 24 9.95 -3.19 -7.28
CA GLY A 24 9.45 -3.34 -8.64
C GLY A 24 10.02 -2.27 -9.57
N CYS A 25 9.98 -1.00 -9.14
CA CYS A 25 10.62 0.11 -9.87
C CYS A 25 12.13 -0.11 -10.08
N ALA A 26 12.84 -0.58 -9.04
CA ALA A 26 14.26 -0.88 -9.13
C ALA A 26 14.54 -2.03 -10.11
N ALA A 27 13.74 -3.10 -10.08
CA ALA A 27 13.85 -4.22 -11.01
C ALA A 27 13.63 -3.78 -12.47
N LEU A 28 12.63 -2.92 -12.71
CA LEU A 28 12.38 -2.33 -14.04
C LEU A 28 13.58 -1.50 -14.53
N PHE A 29 14.12 -0.65 -13.66
CA PHE A 29 15.28 0.16 -13.99
C PHE A 29 16.52 -0.69 -14.32
N LEU A 30 16.78 -1.74 -13.53
CA LEU A 30 17.89 -2.66 -13.76
C LEU A 30 17.69 -3.48 -15.04
N GLY A 31 16.48 -3.94 -15.32
CA GLY A 31 16.13 -4.63 -16.56
C GLY A 31 16.36 -3.73 -17.79
N TRP A 32 15.87 -2.49 -17.73
CA TRP A 32 16.12 -1.49 -18.78
C TRP A 32 17.61 -1.23 -18.98
N ARG A 33 18.37 -1.01 -17.90
CA ARG A 33 19.81 -0.77 -17.97
C ARG A 33 20.56 -1.94 -18.61
N GLY A 34 20.17 -3.18 -18.30
CA GLY A 34 20.74 -4.38 -18.90
C GLY A 34 20.44 -4.49 -20.39
N ALA A 35 19.17 -4.27 -20.78
CA ALA A 35 18.75 -4.30 -22.18
C ALA A 35 19.41 -3.18 -23.00
N ALA A 36 19.52 -1.97 -22.47
CA ALA A 36 20.13 -0.82 -23.14
C ALA A 36 21.64 -0.98 -23.37
N GLY A 37 22.30 -1.89 -22.65
CA GLY A 37 23.73 -2.17 -22.80
C GLY A 37 24.09 -3.02 -24.02
N SER A 38 23.11 -3.54 -24.77
CA SER A 38 23.33 -4.39 -25.94
C SER A 38 22.42 -4.01 -27.09
N LEU A 39 22.93 -4.01 -28.33
CA LEU A 39 22.12 -3.84 -29.55
C LEU A 39 21.56 -5.17 -30.08
N ALA A 40 22.02 -6.31 -29.55
CA ALA A 40 21.56 -7.62 -29.97
C ALA A 40 20.25 -7.99 -29.26
N VAL A 41 19.14 -8.04 -30.00
CA VAL A 41 17.79 -8.32 -29.47
C VAL A 41 17.73 -9.63 -28.67
N ALA A 42 18.44 -10.67 -29.12
CA ALA A 42 18.50 -11.95 -28.43
C ALA A 42 19.06 -11.85 -27.00
N VAL A 43 19.97 -10.90 -26.75
CA VAL A 43 20.57 -10.64 -25.43
C VAL A 43 19.68 -9.73 -24.58
N GLN A 44 18.84 -8.90 -25.21
CA GLN A 44 17.91 -8.02 -24.49
C GLN A 44 16.73 -8.79 -23.88
N LEU A 45 16.22 -9.81 -24.58
CA LEU A 45 15.04 -10.58 -24.16
C LEU A 45 15.14 -11.11 -22.71
N PRO A 46 16.25 -11.74 -22.26
CA PRO A 46 16.40 -12.15 -20.87
C PRO A 46 16.26 -11.01 -19.85
N PHE A 47 16.79 -9.81 -20.13
CA PHE A 47 16.68 -8.65 -19.24
C PHE A 47 15.25 -8.10 -19.18
N VAL A 48 14.55 -8.09 -20.32
CA VAL A 48 13.15 -7.65 -20.41
C VAL A 48 12.23 -8.64 -19.69
N VAL A 49 12.43 -9.94 -19.86
CA VAL A 49 11.61 -10.96 -19.18
C VAL A 49 11.87 -10.94 -17.68
N SER A 50 13.13 -10.96 -17.25
CA SER A 50 13.46 -11.00 -15.81
C SER A 50 13.18 -9.67 -15.10
N GLY A 51 13.69 -8.54 -15.59
CA GLY A 51 13.51 -7.23 -14.95
C GLY A 51 12.14 -6.61 -15.23
N GLY A 52 11.60 -6.84 -16.42
CA GLY A 52 10.29 -6.34 -16.85
C GLY A 52 9.14 -7.06 -16.16
N MET A 53 8.98 -8.37 -16.39
CA MET A 53 7.82 -9.09 -15.84
C MET A 53 7.83 -9.13 -14.31
N LEU A 54 8.98 -9.42 -13.70
CA LEU A 54 9.10 -9.42 -12.24
C LEU A 54 8.88 -8.01 -11.67
N GLY A 55 9.46 -7.00 -12.31
CA GLY A 55 9.34 -5.61 -11.86
C GLY A 55 7.90 -5.10 -11.91
N VAL A 56 7.18 -5.36 -13.01
CA VAL A 56 5.75 -5.03 -13.13
C VAL A 56 4.93 -5.80 -12.10
N ALA A 57 5.13 -7.10 -11.96
CA ALA A 57 4.37 -7.91 -11.01
C ALA A 57 4.55 -7.40 -9.56
N LEU A 58 5.79 -7.10 -9.18
CA LEU A 58 6.11 -6.61 -7.83
C LEU A 58 5.56 -5.19 -7.59
N LEU A 59 5.63 -4.33 -8.61
CA LEU A 59 5.08 -2.98 -8.55
C LEU A 59 3.56 -2.99 -8.39
N VAL A 60 2.86 -3.74 -9.24
CA VAL A 60 1.39 -3.87 -9.20
C VAL A 60 0.96 -4.47 -7.86
N PHE A 61 1.63 -5.52 -7.40
CA PHE A 61 1.34 -6.14 -6.11
C PHE A 61 1.52 -5.16 -4.94
N GLY A 62 2.65 -4.45 -4.90
CA GLY A 62 2.94 -3.46 -3.85
C GLY A 62 1.89 -2.34 -3.82
N VAL A 63 1.55 -1.78 -4.98
CA VAL A 63 0.53 -0.73 -5.10
C VAL A 63 -0.85 -1.25 -4.68
N ALA A 64 -1.26 -2.44 -5.15
CA ALA A 64 -2.55 -3.01 -4.82
C ALA A 64 -2.73 -3.22 -3.31
N VAL A 65 -1.72 -3.79 -2.64
CA VAL A 65 -1.75 -3.98 -1.18
C VAL A 65 -1.77 -2.64 -0.46
N PHE A 66 -0.97 -1.66 -0.90
CA PHE A 66 -0.92 -0.35 -0.28
C PHE A 66 -2.29 0.37 -0.36
N THR A 67 -2.91 0.38 -1.55
CA THR A 67 -4.24 0.97 -1.75
C THR A 67 -5.29 0.26 -0.92
N ALA A 68 -5.28 -1.08 -0.86
CA ALA A 68 -6.21 -1.84 -0.04
C ALA A 68 -6.11 -1.48 1.45
N GLN A 69 -4.89 -1.22 1.95
CA GLN A 69 -4.69 -0.78 3.33
C GLN A 69 -5.19 0.65 3.54
N LEU A 70 -4.96 1.55 2.59
CA LEU A 70 -5.45 2.93 2.67
C LEU A 70 -6.99 2.98 2.72
N THR A 71 -7.66 2.22 1.88
CA THR A 71 -9.13 2.12 1.88
C THR A 71 -9.67 1.53 3.19
N ARG A 72 -8.95 0.59 3.82
CA ARG A 72 -9.32 0.07 5.14
C ARG A 72 -9.19 1.14 6.22
N ASP A 73 -8.12 1.92 6.18
CA ASP A 73 -7.91 3.01 7.14
C ASP A 73 -8.99 4.09 7.03
N GLU A 74 -9.35 4.45 5.79
CA GLU A 74 -10.45 5.38 5.50
C GLU A 74 -11.78 4.84 6.01
N ALA A 75 -12.10 3.57 5.72
CA ALA A 75 -13.34 2.94 6.19
C ALA A 75 -13.43 2.88 7.73
N ASP A 76 -12.31 2.63 8.40
CA ASP A 76 -12.25 2.62 9.87
C ASP A 76 -12.39 4.03 10.45
N ALA A 77 -11.84 5.05 9.78
CA ALA A 77 -12.02 6.46 10.18
C ALA A 77 -13.48 6.89 10.03
N ASP A 78 -14.10 6.56 8.90
CA ASP A 78 -15.51 6.88 8.62
C ASP A 78 -16.45 6.25 9.65
N ARG A 79 -16.23 4.97 10.00
CA ARG A 79 -16.99 4.28 11.05
C ARG A 79 -16.90 4.99 12.39
N ARG A 80 -15.69 5.37 12.82
CA ARG A 80 -15.49 6.09 14.09
C ARG A 80 -16.21 7.44 14.10
N GLN A 81 -16.17 8.15 12.97
CA GLN A 81 -16.87 9.42 12.83
C GLN A 81 -18.40 9.23 12.94
N LEU A 82 -18.94 8.20 12.30
CA LEU A 82 -20.37 7.86 12.41
C LEU A 82 -20.77 7.49 13.84
N ASP A 83 -19.99 6.65 14.53
CA ASP A 83 -20.25 6.27 15.92
C ASP A 83 -20.22 7.48 16.85
N GLU A 84 -19.30 8.42 16.63
CA GLU A 84 -19.22 9.65 17.39
C GLU A 84 -20.46 10.54 17.16
N LEU A 85 -20.92 10.67 15.90
CA LEU A 85 -22.13 11.42 15.57
C LEU A 85 -23.38 10.81 16.19
N ILE A 86 -23.51 9.48 16.15
CA ILE A 86 -24.61 8.74 16.78
C ILE A 86 -24.60 8.99 18.30
N THR A 87 -23.43 8.85 18.93
CA THR A 87 -23.27 9.07 20.38
C THR A 87 -23.68 10.49 20.77
N ARG A 88 -23.23 11.50 20.01
CA ARG A 88 -23.59 12.91 20.25
C ARG A 88 -25.07 13.18 20.03
N ALA A 89 -25.69 12.56 19.03
CA ALA A 89 -27.12 12.70 18.77
C ALA A 89 -27.96 12.09 19.92
N GLN A 90 -27.55 10.93 20.42
CA GLN A 90 -28.20 10.28 21.58
C GLN A 90 -28.10 11.14 22.84
N ALA A 91 -26.92 11.71 23.13
CA ALA A 91 -26.74 12.60 24.28
C ALA A 91 -27.69 13.81 24.24
N ARG A 92 -27.81 14.48 23.08
CA ARG A 92 -28.75 15.61 22.90
C ARG A 92 -30.21 15.21 23.06
N LEU A 93 -30.58 14.01 22.64
CA LEU A 93 -31.95 13.51 22.81
C LEU A 93 -32.27 13.21 24.28
N ALA A 94 -31.30 12.69 25.03
CA ALA A 94 -31.43 12.45 26.47
C ALA A 94 -31.59 13.76 27.24
N GLU A 95 -30.77 14.77 26.96
CA GLU A 95 -30.88 16.12 27.54
C GLU A 95 -32.25 16.77 27.26
N ARG A 96 -32.87 16.47 26.10
CA ARG A 96 -34.21 16.99 25.75
C ARG A 96 -35.36 16.25 26.45
N HIS A 97 -35.13 15.05 26.97
CA HIS A 97 -36.14 14.21 27.62
C HIS A 97 -36.13 14.30 29.16
N GLU A 98 -35.18 15.02 29.78
CA GLU A 98 -35.28 15.42 31.18
C GLU A 98 -35.96 16.80 31.29
N PRO A 99 -37.26 16.87 31.68
CA PRO A 99 -37.98 18.12 31.91
C PRO A 99 -37.61 18.84 33.22
#